data_AF-A0A9E0P3H0-F1
#
_entry.id   AF-A0A9E0P3H0-F1
#
_cell.length_a   1.000
_cell.length_b   1.000
_cell.length_c   1.000
_cell.angle_alpha   90.00
_cell.angle_beta   90.00
_cell.angle_gamma   90.00
#
_symmetry.space_group_name_H-M   'P 1'
#
loop_
_entity.id
_entity.type
_entity.pdbx_description
1 polymer ?
#
loop_
_entity_poly.entity_id
_entity_poly.type
_entity_poly.pdbx_seq_one_letter_code
_entity_poly.pdbx_strand_id
1 'polypeptide(L)' 'MIKYLDPDKPIRTRMEWLANPAKLAEEFEEIDRDMMKGNTMIGWFRSLLFPRKGD' A
#
# COMPACT_ATOMS: atom_id res chain seq x y z
N MET A 1 3.69 19.07 3.75
CA MET A 1 2.28 19.46 3.50
C MET A 1 1.42 18.66 4.47
N ILE A 2 0.55 19.32 5.22
CA ILE A 2 -0.35 18.64 6.18
C ILE A 2 -1.61 18.20 5.42
N LYS A 3 -2.02 16.94 5.58
CA LYS A 3 -3.29 16.41 5.05
C LYS A 3 -4.30 16.34 6.20
N TYR A 4 -5.47 16.95 6.00
CA TYR A 4 -6.58 16.90 6.95
C TYR A 4 -7.51 15.74 6.61
N LEU A 5 -8.20 15.23 7.64
CA LEU A 5 -9.30 14.30 7.43
C LEU A 5 -10.48 15.04 6.81
N ASP A 6 -11.23 14.31 6.00
CA ASP A 6 -12.48 14.77 5.40
C ASP A 6 -13.57 14.79 6.50
N PRO A 7 -14.12 15.96 6.87
CA PRO A 7 -15.11 16.07 7.95
C PRO A 7 -16.45 15.41 7.61
N ASP A 8 -16.73 15.20 6.31
CA ASP A 8 -17.97 14.57 5.86
C ASP A 8 -17.91 13.04 5.95
N LYS A 9 -16.71 12.47 6.20
CA LYS A 9 -16.52 11.03 6.36
C LYS A 9 -16.68 10.61 7.82
N PRO A 10 -17.43 9.53 8.10
CA PRO A 10 -17.55 9.02 9.46
C PRO A 10 -16.19 8.52 9.97
N ILE A 11 -15.84 8.97 11.18
CA ILE A 11 -14.67 8.44 11.90
C ILE A 11 -15.06 7.06 12.43
N ARG A 12 -14.29 6.04 12.05
CA ARG A 12 -14.49 4.66 12.50
C ARG A 12 -13.57 4.33 13.66
N THR A 13 -14.08 3.57 14.62
CA THR A 13 -13.25 3.04 15.70
C THR A 13 -12.40 1.88 15.19
N ARG A 14 -11.29 1.58 15.87
CA ARG A 14 -10.46 0.41 15.54
C ARG A 14 -11.25 -0.88 15.63
N MET A 15 -12.19 -0.99 16.56
CA MET A 15 -13.05 -2.16 16.71
C MET A 15 -13.95 -2.35 15.48
N GLU A 16 -14.56 -1.27 14.99
CA GLU A 16 -15.38 -1.30 13.76
C GLU A 16 -14.55 -1.66 12.53
N TRP A 17 -13.33 -1.13 12.44
CA TRP A 17 -12.45 -1.41 11.32
C TRP A 17 -11.99 -2.88 11.30
N LEU A 18 -11.72 -3.46 12.48
CA LEU A 18 -11.27 -4.84 12.64
C LEU A 18 -12.42 -5.86 12.75
N ALA A 19 -13.68 -5.42 12.65
CA ALA A 19 -14.85 -6.27 12.87
C ALA A 19 -14.99 -7.41 11.84
N ASN A 20 -14.41 -7.25 10.65
CA ASN A 20 -14.41 -8.29 9.61
C ASN A 20 -12.97 -8.61 9.14
N PRO A 21 -12.33 -9.63 9.74
CA PRO A 21 -10.94 -9.97 9.42
C PRO A 21 -10.76 -10.54 8.01
N ALA A 22 -11.78 -11.22 7.45
CA ALA A 22 -11.69 -11.78 6.10
C ALA A 22 -11.66 -10.66 5.04
N LYS A 23 -12.59 -9.70 5.16
CA LYS A 23 -12.60 -8.51 4.30
C LYS A 23 -11.32 -7.69 4.45
N LEU A 24 -10.84 -7.52 5.69
CA LEU A 24 -9.62 -6.78 5.96
C LEU A 24 -8.42 -7.44 5.27
N ALA A 25 -8.29 -8.77 5.35
CA ALA A 25 -7.21 -9.50 4.70
C ALA A 25 -7.22 -9.30 3.17
N GLU A 26 -8.39 -9.33 2.54
CA GLU A 26 -8.55 -9.07 1.09
C GLU A 26 -8.11 -7.64 0.73
N GLU A 27 -8.55 -6.63 1.49
CA GLU A 27 -8.15 -5.22 1.29
C GLU A 27 -6.63 -5.05 1.43
N PHE A 28 -6.00 -5.70 2.41
CA PHE A 28 -4.55 -5.68 2.56
C PHE A 28 -3.83 -6.37 1.41
N GLU A 29 -4.35 -7.50 0.91
CA GLU A 29 -3.76 -8.20 -0.23
C GLU A 29 -3.82 -7.35 -1.51
N GLU A 30 -4.90 -6.61 -1.72
CA GLU A 30 -5.03 -5.66 -2.83
C GLU A 30 -3.99 -4.55 -2.75
N ILE A 31 -3.84 -3.93 -1.57
CA ILE A 31 -2.83 -2.90 -1.32
C ILE A 31 -1.42 -3.44 -1.58
N ASP A 32 -1.10 -4.62 -1.06
CA ASP A 32 0.21 -5.24 -1.24
C ASP A 32 0.49 -5.52 -2.71
N ARG A 33 -0.46 -6.09 -3.46
CA ARG A 33 -0.30 -6.35 -4.89
C ARG A 33 -0.02 -5.07 -5.68
N ASP A 34 -0.75 -3.99 -5.38
CA ASP A 34 -0.56 -2.71 -6.05
C ASP A 34 0.78 -2.06 -5.70
N MET A 35 1.17 -2.09 -4.43
CA MET A 35 2.47 -1.57 -3.97
C MET A 35 3.64 -2.37 -4.54
N MET A 36 3.50 -3.70 -4.64
CA MET A 36 4.56 -4.59 -5.10
C MET A 36 4.64 -4.70 -6.62
N LYS A 37 3.74 -4.08 -7.39
CA LYS A 37 3.70 -4.18 -8.87
C LYS A 37 5.01 -3.81 -9.56
N GLY A 38 5.80 -2.91 -8.97
CA GLY A 38 7.12 -2.51 -9.48
C GLY A 38 8.28 -3.42 -9.06
N ASN A 39 8.07 -4.30 -8.08
CA ASN A 39 9.11 -5.18 -7.55
C ASN A 39 9.31 -6.39 -8.45
N THR A 40 10.17 -6.24 -9.45
CA THR A 40 10.44 -7.27 -10.45
C THR A 40 11.90 -7.67 -10.45
N MET A 41 12.17 -8.95 -10.71
CA MET A 41 13.53 -9.47 -10.85
C MET A 41 14.32 -8.78 -11.97
N ILE A 42 13.63 -8.38 -13.04
CA ILE A 42 14.23 -7.60 -14.14
C ILE A 42 14.61 -6.20 -13.65
N GLY A 43 13.77 -5.55 -12.86
CA GLY A 43 14.07 -4.26 -12.23
C GLY A 43 15.31 -4.34 -11.32
N TRP A 44 15.42 -5.40 -10.53
CA TRP A 44 16.60 -5.67 -9.70
C TRP A 44 17.86 -5.92 -10.53
N PHE A 45 17.78 -6.75 -11.57
CA PHE A 45 18.92 -7.01 -12.45
C PHE A 45 19.36 -5.73 -13.17
N ARG A 46 18.41 -4.90 -13.59
CA ARG A 46 18.66 -3.58 -14.19
C ARG A 46 19.37 -2.64 -13.23
N SER A 47 19.00 -2.59 -11.94
CA SER A 47 19.64 -1.70 -10.97
C SER A 47 21.08 -2.11 -10.67
N LEU A 48 21.41 -3.41 -10.75
CA LEU A 48 22.79 -3.90 -10.65
C LEU A 48 23.67 -3.46 -11.82
N LEU A 49 23.18 -3.57 -13.06
CA LEU A 49 23.96 -3.26 -14.25
C LEU A 49 23.98 -1.76 -14.60
N PHE A 50 22.91 -1.05 -14.31
CA PHE A 50 22.70 0.35 -14.70
C PHE A 50 22.02 1.15 -13.57
N PRO A 51 22.71 1.40 -12.45
CA PRO A 51 22.13 2.10 -11.31
C PRO A 51 21.71 3.53 -11.70
N ARG A 52 20.54 3.97 -11.20
CA ARG A 52 20.01 5.32 -11.37
C ARG A 52 19.72 5.95 -10.02
N LYS A 53 19.82 7.27 -9.96
CA LYS A 53 19.50 8.01 -8.74
C LYS A 53 18.01 7.86 -8.44
N GLY A 54 17.67 7.18 -7.34
CA GLY A 54 16.30 6.91 -6.92
C GLY A 54 15.75 5.54 -7.32
N ASP A 55 16.62 4.59 -7.72
CA ASP A 55 16.32 3.15 -7.64
C ASP A 55 16.01 2.71 -6.19
#